data_AF-A0A5N3SAL2-F1
#
_entry.id   AF-A0A5N3SAL2-F1
#
_cell.length_a   1.000
_cell.length_b   1.000
_cell.length_c   1.000
_cell.angle_alpha   90.00
_cell.angle_beta   90.00
_cell.angle_gamma   90.00
#
_symmetry.space_group_name_H-M   'P 1'
#
loop_
_entity.id
_entity.type
_entity.pdbx_description
1 polymer ?
#
loop_
_entity_poly.entity_id
_entity_poly.type
_entity_poly.pdbx_seq_one_letter_code
_entity_poly.pdbx_strand_id
1 'polypeptide(L)'
;MVVETDGYLALIEHLSFNLDVFTSDKGDTGSESVEDIVTDMISTNIMAIFEQNPELHASVRFQLLKEADAVVADLGEVLAGVWAKKATNEQIVFLDEYIALVKNLFDTAVAKYD
;
A
#
# COMPACT_ATOMS: atom_id res chain seq x y z
N MET A 1 -5.26 -0.27 -13.79
CA MET A 1 -6.61 -0.66 -13.27
C MET A 1 -6.94 0.02 -11.95
N VAL A 2 -6.04 -0.04 -10.97
CA VAL A 2 -6.12 0.67 -9.69
C VAL A 2 -5.20 1.88 -9.72
N VAL A 3 -3.93 1.70 -10.12
CA VAL A 3 -2.92 2.77 -10.06
C VAL A 3 -3.13 3.91 -11.07
N GLU A 4 -4.05 3.71 -12.01
CA GLU A 4 -4.43 4.71 -13.02
C GLU A 4 -5.70 5.48 -12.64
N THR A 5 -6.30 5.18 -11.48
CA THR A 5 -7.54 5.80 -11.05
C THR A 5 -7.29 7.14 -10.36
N ASP A 6 -8.23 8.08 -10.51
CA ASP A 6 -8.21 9.35 -9.76
C ASP A 6 -8.14 9.11 -8.25
N GLY A 7 -8.78 8.03 -7.76
CA GLY A 7 -8.72 7.64 -6.36
C GLY A 7 -7.30 7.31 -5.91
N TYR A 8 -6.53 6.56 -6.72
CA TYR A 8 -5.14 6.25 -6.40
C TYR A 8 -4.23 7.48 -6.47
N LEU A 9 -4.40 8.32 -7.50
CA LEU A 9 -3.65 9.57 -7.62
C LEU A 9 -3.88 10.48 -6.40
N ALA A 10 -5.13 10.56 -5.91
CA ALA A 10 -5.46 11.29 -4.69
C ALA A 10 -4.79 10.69 -3.44
N LEU A 11 -4.60 9.37 -3.36
CA LEU A 11 -3.83 8.76 -2.28
C LEU A 11 -2.35 9.13 -2.37
N ILE A 12 -1.74 9.09 -3.55
CA ILE A 12 -0.33 9.53 -3.72
C ILE A 12 -0.16 11.01 -3.31
N GLU A 13 -1.10 11.88 -3.69
CA GLU A 13 -1.10 13.26 -3.21
C GLU A 13 -1.25 13.33 -1.69
N HIS A 14 -2.16 12.57 -1.11
CA HIS A 14 -2.35 12.51 0.34
C HIS A 14 -1.08 12.08 1.08
N LEU A 15 -0.39 11.04 0.60
CA LEU A 15 0.91 10.64 1.13
C LEU A 15 1.93 11.77 1.05
N SER A 16 2.01 12.43 -0.12
CA SER A 16 2.94 13.53 -0.36
C SER A 16 2.71 14.72 0.59
N PHE A 17 1.45 15.02 0.92
CA PHE A 17 1.09 16.07 1.87
C PHE A 17 1.44 15.73 3.33
N ASN A 18 1.60 14.46 3.67
CA ASN A 18 1.89 13.96 5.02
C ASN A 18 3.31 13.38 5.14
N LEU A 19 4.22 13.74 4.24
CA LEU A 19 5.63 13.29 4.28
C LEU A 19 6.36 13.74 5.55
N ASP A 20 5.86 14.76 6.24
CA ASP A 20 6.40 15.23 7.52
C ASP A 20 6.39 14.15 8.60
N VAL A 21 5.41 13.24 8.59
CA VAL A 21 5.35 12.04 9.46
C VAL A 21 6.62 11.20 9.31
N PHE A 22 7.20 11.17 8.11
CA PHE A 22 8.39 10.38 7.80
C PHE A 22 9.71 11.12 8.04
N THR A 23 9.67 12.41 8.41
CA THR A 23 10.89 13.19 8.67
C THR A 23 11.50 12.97 10.05
N SER A 24 10.74 12.42 10.99
CA SER A 24 11.20 12.14 12.35
C SER A 24 11.77 10.73 12.46
N ASP A 25 13.08 10.64 12.71
CA ASP A 25 13.73 9.39 13.13
C ASP A 25 13.60 9.16 14.67
N LYS A 26 12.83 10.00 15.37
CA LYS A 26 12.63 9.93 16.83
C LYS A 26 11.33 9.22 17.13
N GLY A 27 11.43 8.07 17.78
CA GLY A 27 10.29 7.28 18.21
C GLY A 27 10.71 5.89 18.66
N ASP A 28 9.74 5.11 19.09
CA ASP A 28 9.93 3.67 19.23
C ASP A 28 10.00 3.07 17.83
N THR A 29 11.09 2.35 17.56
CA THR A 29 11.40 1.77 16.25
C THR A 29 11.61 0.29 16.42
N GLY A 30 10.94 -0.50 15.58
CA GLY A 30 11.13 -1.95 15.54
C GLY A 30 12.44 -2.37 14.88
N SER A 31 12.45 -3.59 14.37
CA SER A 31 13.54 -4.09 13.51
C SER A 31 13.28 -3.88 12.02
N GLU A 32 12.02 -3.69 11.63
CA GLU A 32 11.57 -3.67 10.24
C GLU A 32 11.72 -2.27 9.64
N SER A 33 12.08 -2.24 8.35
CA SER A 33 12.15 -1.01 7.56
C SER A 33 10.77 -0.58 7.08
N VAL A 34 10.65 0.67 6.62
CA VAL A 34 9.42 1.16 5.96
C VAL A 34 9.08 0.26 4.77
N GLU A 35 10.08 -0.16 3.99
CA GLU A 35 9.93 -1.13 2.90
C GLU A 35 9.32 -2.46 3.35
N ASP A 36 9.86 -3.05 4.42
CA ASP A 36 9.38 -4.33 4.95
C ASP A 36 7.90 -4.22 5.37
N ILE A 37 7.57 -3.16 6.13
CA ILE A 37 6.20 -2.90 6.61
C ILE A 37 5.23 -2.72 5.44
N VAL A 38 5.57 -1.87 4.47
CA VAL A 38 4.69 -1.62 3.31
C VAL A 38 4.49 -2.88 2.49
N THR A 39 5.56 -3.62 2.23
CA THR A 39 5.51 -4.85 1.42
C THR A 39 4.63 -5.90 2.10
N ASP A 40 4.76 -6.08 3.40
CA ASP A 40 3.96 -7.04 4.17
C ASP A 40 2.48 -6.64 4.24
N MET A 41 2.18 -5.37 4.49
CA MET A 41 0.81 -4.86 4.54
C MET A 41 0.10 -4.97 3.19
N ILE A 42 0.76 -4.59 2.09
CA ILE A 42 0.20 -4.73 0.73
C ILE A 42 -0.02 -6.21 0.40
N SER A 43 0.96 -7.08 0.67
CA SER A 43 0.85 -8.51 0.41
C SER A 43 -0.31 -9.13 1.18
N THR A 44 -0.43 -8.83 2.48
CA THR A 44 -1.50 -9.30 3.35
C THR A 44 -2.88 -8.87 2.84
N ASN A 45 -3.01 -7.60 2.43
CA ASN A 45 -4.27 -7.09 1.90
C ASN A 45 -4.67 -7.76 0.58
N ILE A 46 -3.73 -7.96 -0.35
CA ILE A 46 -4.02 -8.65 -1.61
C ILE A 46 -4.43 -10.10 -1.38
N MET A 47 -3.77 -10.81 -0.45
CA MET A 47 -4.18 -12.17 -0.11
C MET A 47 -5.58 -12.20 0.50
N ALA A 48 -5.90 -11.27 1.40
CA ALA A 48 -7.23 -11.14 1.97
C ALA A 48 -8.31 -10.91 0.89
N ILE A 49 -8.01 -10.12 -0.14
CA ILE A 49 -8.92 -9.92 -1.28
C ILE A 49 -9.15 -11.22 -2.04
N PHE A 50 -8.12 -12.02 -2.28
CA PHE A 50 -8.25 -13.30 -2.97
C PHE A 50 -9.03 -14.34 -2.15
N GLU A 51 -8.84 -14.35 -0.83
CA GLU A 51 -9.61 -15.19 0.08
C GLU A 51 -11.09 -14.80 0.14
N GLN A 52 -11.38 -13.49 0.11
CA GLN A 52 -12.75 -12.96 0.07
C GLN A 52 -13.45 -13.24 -1.26
N ASN A 53 -12.69 -13.42 -2.35
CA ASN A 53 -13.21 -13.58 -3.71
C ASN A 53 -12.68 -14.88 -4.37
N PRO A 54 -13.09 -16.08 -3.87
CA PRO A 54 -12.55 -17.35 -4.34
C PRO A 54 -12.83 -17.63 -5.82
N GLU A 55 -13.93 -17.11 -6.36
CA GLU A 55 -14.34 -17.29 -7.76
C GLU A 55 -13.57 -16.38 -8.74
N LEU A 56 -12.72 -15.47 -8.23
CA LEU A 56 -11.97 -14.54 -9.07
C LEU A 56 -11.03 -15.29 -10.01
N HIS A 57 -11.21 -15.09 -11.32
CA HIS A 57 -10.43 -15.77 -12.34
C HIS A 57 -8.92 -15.47 -12.23
N ALA A 58 -8.09 -16.47 -12.53
CA ALA A 58 -6.63 -16.38 -12.43
C ALA A 58 -6.05 -15.17 -13.18
N SER A 59 -6.59 -14.83 -14.36
CA SER A 59 -6.12 -13.66 -15.13
C SER A 59 -6.33 -12.34 -14.38
N VAL A 60 -7.43 -12.21 -13.63
CA VAL A 60 -7.70 -11.00 -12.83
C VAL A 60 -6.79 -10.99 -11.60
N ARG A 61 -6.59 -12.13 -10.93
CA ARG A 61 -5.63 -12.26 -9.82
C ARG A 61 -4.21 -11.83 -10.23
N PHE A 62 -3.73 -12.27 -11.40
CA PHE A 62 -2.44 -11.84 -11.93
C PHE A 62 -2.38 -10.35 -12.21
N GLN A 63 -3.46 -9.75 -12.69
CA GLN A 63 -3.50 -8.31 -12.90
C GLN A 63 -3.46 -7.56 -11.58
N LEU A 64 -4.20 -8.00 -10.55
CA LEU A 64 -4.18 -7.38 -9.22
C LEU A 64 -2.80 -7.48 -8.57
N LEU A 65 -2.08 -8.60 -8.75
CA LEU A 65 -0.68 -8.71 -8.29
C LEU A 65 0.23 -7.67 -8.95
N LYS A 66 0.12 -7.47 -10.27
CA LYS A 66 0.90 -6.43 -10.97
C LYS A 66 0.58 -5.02 -10.49
N GLU A 67 -0.68 -4.74 -10.20
CA GLU A 67 -1.09 -3.45 -9.66
C GLU A 67 -0.54 -3.27 -8.24
N ALA A 68 -0.52 -4.32 -7.42
CA ALA A 68 0.08 -4.29 -6.09
C ALA A 68 1.59 -4.01 -6.15
N ASP A 69 2.31 -4.68 -7.06
CA ASP A 69 3.74 -4.42 -7.31
C ASP A 69 3.98 -2.96 -7.71
N ALA A 70 3.11 -2.40 -8.55
CA ALA A 70 3.18 -0.99 -8.95
C ALA A 70 2.95 -0.04 -7.75
N VAL A 71 2.01 -0.36 -6.85
CA VAL A 71 1.81 0.42 -5.62
C VAL A 71 3.07 0.44 -4.76
N VAL A 72 3.71 -0.71 -4.54
CA VAL A 72 4.95 -0.77 -3.75
C VAL A 72 6.05 0.06 -4.42
N ALA A 73 6.18 -0.01 -5.75
CA ALA A 73 7.16 0.76 -6.50
C ALA A 73 6.93 2.28 -6.35
N ASP A 74 5.70 2.76 -6.50
CA ASP A 74 5.35 4.17 -6.36
C ASP A 74 5.60 4.67 -4.92
N LEU A 75 5.21 3.87 -3.92
CA LEU A 75 5.48 4.20 -2.51
C LEU A 75 6.98 4.28 -2.23
N GLY A 76 7.77 3.36 -2.79
CA GLY A 76 9.23 3.39 -2.71
C GLY A 76 9.83 4.65 -3.35
N GLU A 77 9.25 5.15 -4.44
CA GLU A 77 9.69 6.41 -5.07
C GLU A 77 9.35 7.62 -4.20
N VAL A 78 8.10 7.72 -3.73
CA VAL A 78 7.64 8.83 -2.87
C VAL A 78 8.41 8.87 -1.55
N LEU A 79 8.70 7.71 -0.98
CA LEU A 79 9.38 7.56 0.32
C LEU A 79 10.88 7.26 0.19
N ALA A 80 11.49 7.47 -0.98
CA ALA A 80 12.87 7.03 -1.26
C ALA A 80 13.91 7.47 -0.20
N GLY A 81 13.73 8.63 0.43
CA GLY A 81 14.62 9.14 1.48
C GLY A 81 14.57 8.38 2.82
N VAL A 82 13.52 7.59 3.05
CA VAL A 82 13.25 6.87 4.31
C VAL A 82 12.93 5.40 4.11
N TRP A 83 12.75 4.94 2.87
CA TRP A 83 12.30 3.60 2.50
C TRP A 83 13.06 2.47 3.22
N ALA A 84 14.38 2.55 3.24
CA ALA A 84 15.26 1.56 3.88
C ALA A 84 15.53 1.84 5.38
N LYS A 85 14.91 2.88 5.96
CA LYS A 85 15.05 3.18 7.39
C LYS A 85 14.04 2.39 8.21
N LYS A 86 14.36 2.17 9.48
CA LYS A 86 13.43 1.58 10.45
C LYS A 86 12.18 2.43 10.59
N ALA A 87 11.02 1.79 10.50
CA ALA A 87 9.76 2.47 10.69
C ALA A 87 9.54 2.78 12.19
N THR A 88 9.07 3.99 12.50
CA THR A 88 8.57 4.33 13.83
C THR A 88 7.13 3.85 14.00
N ASN A 89 6.67 3.68 15.24
CA ASN A 89 5.26 3.31 15.48
C ASN A 89 4.26 4.31 14.88
N GLU A 90 4.59 5.61 14.84
CA GLU A 90 3.74 6.64 14.21
C GLU A 90 3.66 6.45 12.69
N GLN A 91 4.79 6.16 12.03
CA GLN A 91 4.83 5.84 10.60
C GLN A 91 4.05 4.57 10.29
N ILE A 92 4.15 3.54 11.13
CA ILE A 92 3.40 2.28 10.96
C ILE A 92 1.89 2.53 11.04
N VAL A 93 1.43 3.32 12.02
CA VAL A 93 0.00 3.67 12.15
C VAL A 93 -0.50 4.43 10.91
N PHE A 94 0.28 5.41 10.44
CA PHE A 94 -0.06 6.13 9.22
C PHE A 94 -0.13 5.19 8.00
N LEU A 95 0.85 4.30 7.85
CA LEU A 95 0.90 3.33 6.75
C LEU A 95 -0.27 2.35 6.79
N ASP A 96 -0.69 1.89 7.98
CA ASP A 96 -1.85 1.02 8.15
C ASP A 96 -3.14 1.68 7.64
N GLU A 97 -3.38 2.92 8.06
CA GLU A 97 -4.54 3.71 7.59
C GLU A 97 -4.48 3.97 6.09
N TYR A 98 -3.31 4.38 5.58
CA TYR A 98 -3.08 4.63 4.16
C TYR A 98 -3.32 3.38 3.31
N ILE A 99 -2.75 2.24 3.69
CA ILE A 99 -2.83 0.99 2.95
C ILE A 99 -4.24 0.40 3.03
N ALA A 100 -4.99 0.65 4.10
CA ALA A 100 -6.42 0.34 4.14
C ALA A 100 -7.22 1.12 3.08
N LEU A 101 -6.88 2.39 2.83
CA LEU A 101 -7.50 3.16 1.74
C LEU A 101 -7.12 2.59 0.36
N VAL A 102 -5.87 2.18 0.17
CA VAL A 102 -5.44 1.48 -1.06
C VAL A 102 -6.25 0.21 -1.25
N LYS A 103 -6.42 -0.62 -0.21
CA LYS A 103 -7.23 -1.85 -0.26
C LYS A 103 -8.65 -1.57 -0.77
N ASN A 104 -9.28 -0.48 -0.32
CA ASN A 104 -10.63 -0.12 -0.79
C ASN A 104 -10.69 0.13 -2.31
N LEU A 105 -9.61 0.63 -2.91
CA LEU A 105 -9.52 0.78 -4.37
C LEU A 105 -9.45 -0.57 -5.08
N PHE A 106 -8.70 -1.52 -4.52
CA PHE A 106 -8.65 -2.90 -5.03
C PHE A 106 -10.00 -3.62 -4.86
N ASP A 107 -10.64 -3.49 -3.71
CA ASP A 107 -11.98 -4.05 -3.47
C ASP A 107 -13.00 -3.52 -4.50
N THR A 108 -12.96 -2.22 -4.76
CA THR A 108 -13.80 -1.57 -5.79
C THR A 108 -13.49 -2.08 -7.20
N ALA A 109 -12.22 -2.36 -7.50
CA ALA A 109 -11.83 -2.93 -8.79
C ALA A 109 -12.34 -4.36 -8.95
N VAL A 110 -12.28 -5.17 -7.87
CA VAL A 110 -12.76 -6.56 -7.86
C VAL A 110 -14.28 -6.62 -8.01
N ALA A 111 -15.03 -5.72 -7.35
CA ALA A 111 -16.49 -5.66 -7.43
C ALA A 111 -17.04 -5.41 -8.85
N LYS A 112 -16.19 -5.04 -9.83
CA LYS A 112 -16.58 -4.94 -11.25
C LYS A 112 -16.64 -6.31 -11.96
N TYR A 113 -16.14 -7.35 -11.32
CA TYR A 113 -16.06 -8.72 -11.84
C TYR A 113 -17.02 -9.69 -11.13
N ASP A 114 -17.78 -9.19 -10.15
CA ASP A 114 -18.93 -9.86 -9.52
C ASP A 114 -20.17 -9.79 -10.44
#